data_AF-A0A9J6ELM6-F1
#
_entry.id   AF-A0A9J6ELM6-F1
#
_cell.length_a   1.000
_cell.length_b   1.000
_cell.length_c   1.000
_cell.angle_alpha   90.00
_cell.angle_beta   90.00
_cell.angle_gamma   90.00
#
_symmetry.space_group_name_H-M   'P 1'
#
loop_
_entity.id
_entity.type
_entity.pdbx_description
1 polymer ?
#
loop_
_entity_poly.entity_id
_entity_poly.type
_entity_poly.pdbx_seq_one_letter_code
_entity_poly.pdbx_strand_id
1 'polypeptide(L)'
;MAAVPSPACAPSEAAKHVTTRSSRTVRAAVPFSPDVKFTPRRKKKKQSNQEFEENKKKYLDEAKAFAANLAKAFDDVNAERLFCPVFKPKGPCACIQEYLSGDGSEQRVRSLLQLLQEAKKLSQQKCYNWEEVKRVGKSHAVGMGNGQKHSESFELFVNEHRPRLREMKLCERATQKVLLYSNNFLHRNLKTEPNKGRRIQRTKGKAALGKLRSLDQLAEDKCCQQRCAGLAQRYTTLVSQWRQRSQMGQIENRRVLAEMLTPSGPNSTNCYKFISWVTGCSFTTIAKVSKQMLATGGDREPPPHKLKKFWDAKNTSQEESVQNETL
;
A
#
# COMPACT_ATOMS: atom_id res chain seq x y z
N MET A 1 3.82 17.23 63.35
CA MET A 1 3.21 18.22 64.26
C MET A 1 3.48 19.59 63.64
N ALA A 2 2.56 20.46 63.27
CA ALA A 2 1.16 20.65 63.61
C ALA A 2 0.37 21.17 62.39
N ALA A 3 -0.94 20.94 62.42
CA ALA A 3 -1.95 21.35 61.46
C ALA A 3 -2.40 22.80 61.66
N VAL A 4 -2.81 23.50 60.60
CA VAL A 4 -4.00 24.41 60.57
C VAL A 4 -4.41 24.69 59.09
N PRO A 5 -5.58 25.24 58.74
CA PRO A 5 -6.77 24.45 58.40
C PRO A 5 -7.44 24.86 57.05
N SER A 6 -8.44 24.08 56.63
CA SER A 6 -9.56 24.58 55.83
C SER A 6 -10.63 25.19 56.73
N PRO A 7 -11.43 26.14 56.23
CA PRO A 7 -12.82 26.24 56.61
C PRO A 7 -13.76 26.13 55.40
N ALA A 8 -14.88 25.46 55.66
CA ALA A 8 -16.00 25.20 54.76
C ALA A 8 -17.09 26.28 54.85
N CYS A 9 -18.12 26.10 54.02
CA CYS A 9 -19.52 26.58 54.14
C CYS A 9 -19.78 28.06 53.77
N ALA A 10 -20.84 28.44 53.04
CA ALA A 10 -21.97 27.74 52.41
C ALA A 10 -22.68 28.72 51.40
N PRO A 11 -23.96 28.57 50.97
CA PRO A 11 -24.41 28.79 49.59
C PRO A 11 -25.15 30.13 49.39
N SER A 12 -25.35 30.54 48.13
CA SER A 12 -26.47 31.44 47.82
C SER A 12 -27.19 30.99 46.55
N GLU A 13 -28.49 30.85 46.71
CA GLU A 13 -29.48 30.47 45.72
C GLU A 13 -29.79 31.61 44.73
N ALA A 14 -30.41 31.17 43.63
CA ALA A 14 -31.43 31.88 42.85
C ALA A 14 -30.99 33.02 41.93
N ALA A 15 -30.96 32.72 40.63
CA ALA A 15 -31.83 33.44 39.69
C ALA A 15 -32.13 32.57 38.48
N LYS A 16 -33.42 32.26 38.33
CA LYS A 16 -34.03 31.60 37.18
C LYS A 16 -33.90 32.51 35.96
N HIS A 17 -33.34 32.01 34.87
CA HIS A 17 -33.67 32.53 33.54
C HIS A 17 -34.00 31.37 32.60
N VAL A 18 -35.30 31.08 32.54
CA VAL A 18 -35.94 30.36 31.45
C VAL A 18 -35.73 31.21 30.19
N THR A 19 -34.87 30.76 29.29
CA THR A 19 -34.83 31.25 27.91
C THR A 19 -35.44 30.18 27.03
N THR A 20 -36.47 30.62 26.32
CA THR A 20 -37.34 29.82 25.47
C THR A 20 -36.56 29.13 24.37
N ARG A 21 -36.93 27.87 24.17
CA ARG A 21 -36.43 26.96 23.16
C ARG A 21 -36.76 27.51 21.76
N SER A 22 -35.82 28.22 21.16
CA SER A 22 -35.90 28.58 19.74
C SER A 22 -35.73 27.30 18.91
N SER A 23 -36.84 26.79 18.39
CA SER A 23 -36.91 25.76 17.37
C SER A 23 -36.20 26.24 16.10
N ARG A 24 -34.89 26.01 16.07
CA ARG A 24 -34.08 26.20 14.86
C ARG A 24 -34.43 25.07 13.90
N THR A 25 -35.29 25.36 12.94
CA THR A 25 -35.53 24.52 11.77
C THR A 25 -34.20 24.14 11.14
N VAL A 26 -33.86 22.86 11.23
CA VAL A 26 -32.76 22.24 10.48
C VAL A 26 -33.15 22.36 9.00
N ARG A 27 -32.50 23.26 8.26
CA ARG A 27 -32.61 23.23 6.79
C ARG A 27 -32.03 21.89 6.34
N ALA A 28 -32.91 21.03 5.84
CA ALA A 28 -32.53 19.82 5.13
C ALA A 28 -31.49 20.18 4.08
N ALA A 29 -30.35 19.48 4.11
CA ALA A 29 -29.36 19.55 3.04
C ALA A 29 -30.05 19.10 1.75
N VAL A 30 -30.22 20.03 0.81
CA VAL A 30 -30.71 19.72 -0.53
C VAL A 30 -29.74 18.71 -1.14
N PRO A 31 -30.19 17.50 -1.54
CA PRO A 31 -29.33 16.56 -2.21
C PRO A 31 -28.87 17.18 -3.53
N PHE A 32 -27.55 17.31 -3.68
CA PHE A 32 -26.91 17.80 -4.89
C PHE A 32 -27.34 16.92 -6.07
N SER A 33 -27.83 17.59 -7.12
CA SER A 33 -28.42 16.98 -8.31
C SER A 33 -27.50 15.93 -8.97
N PRO A 34 -28.01 14.74 -9.36
CA PRO A 34 -27.22 13.64 -9.92
C PRO A 34 -26.73 13.87 -11.36
N ASP A 35 -27.11 14.97 -12.03
CA ASP A 35 -26.89 15.17 -13.47
C ASP A 35 -25.65 16.01 -13.82
N VAL A 36 -24.49 15.74 -13.21
CA VAL A 36 -23.21 16.23 -13.74
C VAL A 36 -22.66 15.19 -14.72
N LYS A 37 -23.10 15.30 -15.98
CA LYS A 37 -22.56 14.50 -17.09
C LYS A 37 -21.06 14.80 -17.24
N PHE A 38 -20.21 13.83 -16.89
CA PHE A 38 -18.79 13.86 -17.22
C PHE A 38 -18.64 13.95 -18.74
N THR A 39 -18.23 15.11 -19.24
CA THR A 39 -17.87 15.21 -20.66
C THR A 39 -16.65 14.31 -20.89
N PRO A 40 -16.72 13.32 -21.80
CA PRO A 40 -15.61 12.42 -22.03
C PRO A 40 -14.46 13.19 -22.67
N ARG A 41 -13.40 13.45 -21.88
CA ARG A 41 -12.12 13.91 -22.41
C ARG A 41 -11.66 12.94 -23.51
N ARG A 42 -11.39 13.50 -24.71
CA ARG A 42 -10.96 12.84 -25.95
C ARG A 42 -10.14 11.56 -25.73
N LYS A 43 -10.53 10.50 -26.44
CA LYS A 43 -10.05 9.11 -26.47
C LYS A 43 -8.54 8.86 -26.75
N LYS A 44 -7.64 9.85 -26.59
CA LYS A 44 -6.18 9.68 -26.84
C LYS A 44 -5.44 8.82 -25.80
N LYS A 45 -6.09 8.41 -24.70
CA LYS A 45 -5.44 7.74 -23.56
C LYS A 45 -5.58 6.20 -23.54
N LYS A 46 -6.46 5.62 -24.34
CA LYS A 46 -6.71 4.15 -24.34
C LYS A 46 -5.62 3.39 -25.11
N GLN A 47 -5.18 3.92 -26.25
CA GLN A 47 -4.08 3.35 -27.06
C GLN A 47 -2.75 3.28 -26.29
N SER A 48 -2.38 4.35 -25.58
CA SER A 48 -1.14 4.40 -24.78
C SER A 48 -1.06 3.35 -23.67
N ASN A 49 -2.21 2.87 -23.15
CA ASN A 49 -2.20 1.88 -22.07
C ASN A 49 -2.16 0.44 -22.61
N GLN A 50 -2.70 0.22 -23.81
CA GLN A 50 -2.61 -1.07 -24.49
C GLN A 50 -1.19 -1.33 -24.97
N GLU A 51 -0.58 -0.35 -25.63
CA GLU A 51 0.83 -0.40 -26.07
C GLU A 51 1.79 -0.64 -24.89
N PHE A 52 1.53 0.00 -23.73
CA PHE A 52 2.32 -0.23 -22.53
C PHE A 52 2.25 -1.68 -22.03
N GLU A 53 1.06 -2.30 -22.01
CA GLU A 53 0.91 -3.69 -21.57
C GLU A 53 1.46 -4.69 -22.60
N GLU A 54 1.33 -4.40 -23.90
CA GLU A 54 1.93 -5.20 -24.98
C GLU A 54 3.47 -5.17 -24.90
N ASN A 55 4.07 -3.99 -24.77
CA ASN A 55 5.51 -3.83 -24.61
C ASN A 55 6.02 -4.50 -23.32
N LYS A 56 5.26 -4.41 -22.24
CA LYS A 56 5.58 -5.08 -20.98
C LYS A 56 5.53 -6.60 -21.12
N LYS A 57 4.53 -7.14 -21.82
CA LYS A 57 4.42 -8.58 -22.07
C LYS A 57 5.61 -9.06 -22.91
N LYS A 58 5.90 -8.38 -24.03
CA LYS A 58 7.03 -8.67 -24.91
C LYS A 58 8.35 -8.70 -24.13
N TYR A 59 8.62 -7.67 -23.33
CA TYR A 59 9.80 -7.63 -22.48
C TYR A 59 9.90 -8.82 -21.50
N LEU A 60 8.79 -9.18 -20.86
CA LEU A 60 8.80 -10.28 -19.89
C LEU A 60 9.06 -11.62 -20.56
N ASP A 61 8.56 -11.82 -21.79
CA ASP A 61 8.79 -13.05 -22.55
C ASP A 61 10.24 -13.13 -23.03
N GLU A 62 10.82 -12.03 -23.55
CA GLU A 62 12.24 -11.93 -23.89
C GLU A 62 13.15 -12.15 -22.66
N ALA A 63 12.80 -11.55 -21.53
CA ALA A 63 13.54 -11.69 -20.27
C ALA A 63 13.52 -13.12 -19.74
N LYS A 64 12.40 -13.84 -19.89
CA LYS A 64 12.32 -15.27 -19.53
C LYS A 64 13.12 -16.13 -20.50
N ALA A 65 13.06 -15.86 -21.80
CA ALA A 65 13.86 -16.57 -22.80
C ALA A 65 15.36 -16.42 -22.53
N PHE A 66 15.81 -15.21 -22.17
CA PHE A 66 17.18 -14.96 -21.72
C PHE A 66 17.57 -15.86 -20.53
N ALA A 67 16.74 -15.93 -19.49
CA ALA A 67 17.01 -16.76 -18.33
C ALA A 67 16.95 -18.27 -18.64
N ALA A 68 16.07 -18.70 -19.54
CA ALA A 68 16.02 -20.09 -20.00
C ALA A 68 17.28 -20.48 -20.79
N ASN A 69 17.83 -19.57 -21.59
CA ASN A 69 19.11 -19.79 -22.27
C ASN A 69 20.27 -19.88 -21.27
N LEU A 70 20.26 -19.07 -20.21
CA LEU A 70 21.23 -19.21 -19.11
C LEU A 70 21.11 -20.56 -18.41
N ALA A 71 19.89 -21.03 -18.14
CA ALA A 71 19.67 -22.34 -17.51
C ALA A 71 20.23 -23.49 -18.35
N LYS A 72 20.08 -23.42 -19.68
CA LYS A 72 20.67 -24.38 -20.60
C LYS A 72 22.20 -24.28 -20.65
N ALA A 73 22.75 -23.06 -20.68
CA ALA A 73 24.19 -22.85 -20.82
C ALA A 73 24.99 -23.27 -19.57
N PHE A 74 24.39 -23.17 -18.38
CA PHE A 74 25.04 -23.49 -17.09
C PHE A 74 24.53 -24.80 -16.48
N ASP A 75 23.65 -25.53 -17.17
CA ASP A 75 23.00 -26.75 -16.69
C ASP A 75 22.38 -26.61 -15.28
N ASP A 76 21.79 -25.43 -14.99
CA ASP A 76 21.15 -25.14 -13.71
C ASP A 76 19.77 -24.52 -13.91
N VAL A 77 18.72 -25.27 -13.57
CA VAL A 77 17.31 -24.85 -13.61
C VAL A 77 17.07 -23.60 -12.76
N ASN A 78 17.85 -23.36 -11.71
CA ASN A 78 17.70 -22.17 -10.88
C ASN A 78 18.04 -20.88 -11.65
N ALA A 79 18.83 -20.96 -12.73
CA ALA A 79 19.18 -19.82 -13.58
C ALA A 79 17.96 -19.21 -14.29
N GLU A 80 16.85 -19.93 -14.44
CA GLU A 80 15.58 -19.40 -14.97
C GLU A 80 15.05 -18.21 -14.16
N ARG A 81 15.52 -18.05 -12.92
CA ARG A 81 15.14 -16.93 -12.06
C ARG A 81 15.99 -15.68 -12.33
N LEU A 82 17.10 -15.76 -13.04
CA LEU A 82 18.05 -14.67 -13.31
C LEU A 82 17.55 -13.74 -14.42
N PHE A 83 16.40 -13.12 -14.20
CA PHE A 83 15.91 -12.01 -15.02
C PHE A 83 15.18 -10.97 -14.17
N CYS A 84 15.27 -9.70 -14.57
CA CYS A 84 14.56 -8.62 -13.92
C CYS A 84 13.09 -8.58 -14.39
N PRO A 85 12.09 -8.64 -13.49
CA PRO A 85 10.67 -8.58 -13.86
C PRO A 85 10.12 -7.14 -13.92
N VAL A 86 10.96 -6.12 -13.68
CA VAL A 86 10.49 -4.75 -13.51
C VAL A 86 10.37 -4.05 -14.85
N PHE A 87 9.14 -3.61 -15.16
CA PHE A 87 8.84 -2.75 -16.30
C PHE A 87 8.21 -1.44 -15.80
N LYS A 88 8.81 -0.30 -16.14
CA LYS A 88 8.34 1.03 -15.74
C LYS A 88 7.76 1.75 -16.96
N PRO A 89 6.95 2.81 -16.77
CA PRO A 89 6.44 3.64 -17.87
C PRO A 89 7.52 4.23 -18.79
N LYS A 90 8.75 4.38 -18.28
CA LYS A 90 9.91 4.88 -19.03
C LYS A 90 10.72 3.77 -19.73
N GLY A 91 10.33 2.50 -19.60
CA GLY A 91 11.03 1.36 -20.19
C GLY A 91 11.28 0.20 -19.21
N PRO A 92 11.81 -0.92 -19.72
CA PRO A 92 12.22 -2.06 -18.91
C PRO A 92 13.37 -1.68 -17.97
N CYS A 93 13.45 -2.35 -16.82
CA CYS A 93 14.55 -2.12 -15.89
C CYS A 93 15.81 -2.88 -16.27
N ALA A 94 15.69 -4.11 -16.77
CA ALA A 94 16.78 -4.96 -17.29
C ALA A 94 18.05 -5.15 -16.42
N CYS A 95 18.09 -4.67 -15.17
CA CYS A 95 19.32 -4.61 -14.37
C CYS A 95 20.04 -5.96 -14.15
N ILE A 96 19.31 -7.10 -14.14
CA ILE A 96 19.98 -8.42 -14.06
C ILE A 96 20.62 -8.74 -15.41
N GLN A 97 19.87 -8.57 -16.49
CA GLN A 97 20.36 -8.79 -17.85
C GLN A 97 21.56 -7.90 -18.16
N GLU A 98 21.51 -6.61 -17.82
CA GLU A 98 22.64 -5.67 -17.96
C GLU A 98 23.84 -6.10 -17.13
N TYR A 99 23.64 -6.51 -15.88
CA TYR A 99 24.73 -6.99 -15.02
C TYR A 99 25.40 -8.25 -15.57
N LEU A 100 24.61 -9.16 -16.15
CA LEU A 100 25.07 -10.41 -16.74
C LEU A 100 25.58 -10.25 -18.19
N SER A 101 25.38 -9.09 -18.80
CA SER A 101 25.89 -8.77 -20.14
C SER A 101 27.27 -8.13 -20.05
N GLY A 102 28.17 -8.50 -20.96
CA GLY A 102 29.53 -7.96 -21.08
C GLY A 102 30.63 -8.88 -20.55
N ASP A 103 31.83 -8.33 -20.40
CA ASP A 103 33.03 -9.10 -20.05
C ASP A 103 32.96 -9.67 -18.63
N GLY A 104 33.36 -10.94 -18.49
CA GLY A 104 33.24 -11.68 -17.23
C GLY A 104 31.82 -12.14 -16.90
N SER A 105 30.93 -12.20 -17.89
CA SER A 105 29.54 -12.68 -17.76
C SER A 105 29.47 -14.03 -17.03
N GLU A 106 30.34 -14.97 -17.38
CA GLU A 106 30.35 -16.32 -16.80
C GLU A 106 30.55 -16.30 -15.28
N GLN A 107 31.55 -15.54 -14.80
CA GLN A 107 31.83 -15.42 -13.36
C GLN A 107 30.68 -14.73 -12.62
N ARG A 108 30.06 -13.73 -13.24
CA ARG A 108 28.89 -13.03 -12.67
C ARG A 108 27.67 -13.94 -12.57
N VAL A 109 27.42 -14.76 -13.60
CA VAL A 109 26.34 -15.76 -13.57
C VAL A 109 26.58 -16.76 -12.44
N ARG A 110 27.79 -17.35 -12.37
CA ARG A 110 28.16 -18.30 -11.30
C ARG A 110 28.00 -17.69 -9.91
N SER A 111 28.43 -16.45 -9.71
CA SER A 111 28.28 -15.74 -8.44
C SER A 111 26.80 -15.55 -8.05
N LEU A 112 25.94 -15.09 -8.98
CA LEU A 112 24.51 -14.94 -8.69
C LEU A 112 23.81 -16.28 -8.48
N LEU A 113 24.21 -17.34 -9.19
CA LEU A 113 23.68 -18.69 -8.99
C LEU A 113 24.04 -19.23 -7.61
N GLN A 114 25.29 -19.06 -7.17
CA GLN A 114 25.72 -19.46 -5.83
C GLN A 114 24.88 -18.78 -4.75
N LEU A 115 24.70 -17.45 -4.85
CA LEU A 115 23.84 -16.71 -3.92
C LEU A 115 22.40 -17.21 -3.93
N LEU A 116 21.87 -17.55 -5.11
CA LEU A 116 20.50 -18.03 -5.24
C LEU A 116 20.33 -19.42 -4.63
N GLN A 117 21.25 -20.33 -4.89
CA GLN A 117 21.23 -21.68 -4.34
C GLN A 117 21.36 -21.65 -2.81
N GLU A 118 22.26 -20.82 -2.28
CA GLU A 118 22.42 -20.64 -0.84
C GLU A 118 21.17 -20.02 -0.21
N ALA A 119 20.61 -18.97 -0.83
CA ALA A 119 19.33 -18.40 -0.41
C ALA A 119 18.21 -19.47 -0.39
N LYS A 120 18.16 -20.35 -1.40
CA LYS A 120 17.16 -21.42 -1.49
C LYS A 120 17.31 -22.40 -0.35
N LYS A 121 18.54 -22.87 -0.09
CA LYS A 121 18.86 -23.76 1.01
C LYS A 121 18.47 -23.14 2.36
N LEU A 122 18.89 -21.91 2.62
CA LEU A 122 18.61 -21.20 3.87
C LEU A 122 17.12 -20.90 4.04
N SER A 123 16.41 -20.52 2.97
CA SER A 123 14.97 -20.22 3.03
C SER A 123 14.10 -21.42 3.41
N GLN A 124 14.59 -22.65 3.19
CA GLN A 124 13.92 -23.89 3.54
C GLN A 124 14.20 -24.34 4.98
N GLN A 125 15.21 -23.75 5.63
CA GLN A 125 15.53 -24.08 7.02
C GLN A 125 14.37 -23.68 7.93
N LYS A 126 13.96 -24.63 8.78
CA LYS A 126 12.92 -24.40 9.78
C LYS A 126 13.51 -23.61 10.93
N CYS A 127 12.71 -22.72 11.51
CA CYS A 127 13.11 -21.84 12.61
C CYS A 127 12.74 -22.40 14.00
N TYR A 128 12.34 -23.67 14.08
CA TYR A 128 11.90 -24.34 15.30
C TYR A 128 12.33 -25.80 15.30
N ASN A 129 12.59 -26.35 16.50
CA ASN A 129 12.87 -27.77 16.67
C ASN A 129 11.57 -28.58 16.45
N TRP A 130 11.59 -29.53 15.51
CA TRP A 130 10.44 -30.35 15.17
C TRP A 130 9.97 -31.24 16.34
N GLU A 131 10.89 -31.61 17.23
CA GLU A 131 10.61 -32.40 18.44
C GLU A 131 9.85 -31.59 19.49
N GLU A 132 10.08 -30.27 19.54
CA GLU A 132 9.36 -29.36 20.42
C GLU A 132 7.94 -29.13 19.90
N VAL A 133 7.78 -28.91 18.59
CA VAL A 133 6.45 -28.76 17.96
C VAL A 133 5.58 -30.02 18.10
N LYS A 134 6.17 -31.22 18.05
CA LYS A 134 5.44 -32.47 18.30
C LYS A 134 4.90 -32.56 19.73
N ARG A 135 5.59 -31.96 20.72
CA ARG A 135 5.20 -32.01 22.14
C ARG A 135 4.02 -31.10 22.49
N VAL A 136 3.84 -29.97 21.79
CA VAL A 136 2.79 -28.97 22.16
C VAL A 136 1.42 -29.26 21.52
N GLY A 137 1.33 -30.25 20.63
CA GLY A 137 0.07 -30.65 19.99
C GLY A 137 -0.42 -29.68 18.90
N LYS A 138 -1.26 -30.18 17.98
CA LYS A 138 -1.71 -29.42 16.79
C LYS A 138 -2.52 -28.16 17.12
N SER A 139 -3.19 -28.10 18.28
CA SER A 139 -4.05 -26.98 18.69
C SER A 139 -3.27 -25.72 19.09
N HIS A 140 -2.05 -25.86 19.61
CA HIS A 140 -1.17 -24.74 19.98
C HIS A 140 -0.07 -24.44 18.94
N ALA A 141 -0.06 -25.16 17.82
CA ALA A 141 0.89 -24.95 16.72
C ALA A 141 0.57 -23.71 15.85
N VAL A 142 -0.47 -22.93 16.18
CA VAL A 142 -0.83 -21.70 15.46
C VAL A 142 0.28 -20.65 15.66
N GLY A 143 1.09 -20.45 14.63
CA GLY A 143 2.26 -19.56 14.66
C GLY A 143 3.61 -20.29 14.72
N MET A 144 3.61 -21.61 14.93
CA MET A 144 4.79 -22.49 14.91
C MET A 144 5.01 -23.16 13.53
N GLY A 145 4.44 -22.60 12.47
CA GLY A 145 4.69 -23.03 11.09
C GLY A 145 5.73 -22.15 10.39
N ASN A 146 6.44 -22.71 9.41
CA ASN A 146 7.32 -22.00 8.46
C ASN A 146 6.61 -20.87 7.68
N GLY A 147 5.29 -20.71 7.84
CA GLY A 147 4.53 -19.71 7.10
C GLY A 147 4.94 -18.27 7.41
N GLN A 148 5.55 -17.98 8.58
CA GLN A 148 5.75 -16.59 9.00
C GLN A 148 7.13 -16.23 9.59
N LYS A 149 7.91 -17.18 10.10
CA LYS A 149 9.21 -16.94 10.72
C LYS A 149 10.30 -17.65 9.90
N HIS A 150 11.38 -16.94 9.59
CA HIS A 150 12.53 -17.49 8.89
C HIS A 150 13.62 -17.91 9.90
N SER A 151 14.55 -18.77 9.49
CA SER A 151 15.73 -19.08 10.30
C SER A 151 16.63 -17.84 10.45
N GLU A 152 17.33 -17.74 11.57
CA GLU A 152 18.27 -16.64 11.83
C GLU A 152 19.39 -16.58 10.79
N SER A 153 19.89 -17.74 10.37
CA SER A 153 20.87 -17.88 9.28
C SER A 153 20.38 -17.26 7.97
N PHE A 154 19.14 -17.51 7.56
CA PHE A 154 18.56 -16.89 6.37
C PHE A 154 18.44 -15.37 6.54
N GLU A 155 18.11 -14.92 7.75
CA GLU A 155 17.97 -13.49 8.03
C GLU A 155 19.30 -12.73 7.91
N LEU A 156 20.35 -13.27 8.53
CA LEU A 156 21.71 -12.72 8.46
C LEU A 156 22.21 -12.73 7.01
N PHE A 157 22.02 -13.83 6.30
CA PHE A 157 22.43 -13.97 4.90
C PHE A 157 21.80 -12.89 4.00
N VAL A 158 20.49 -12.66 4.11
CA VAL A 158 19.81 -11.62 3.31
C VAL A 158 20.30 -10.22 3.69
N ASN A 159 20.51 -9.96 4.99
CA ASN A 159 20.97 -8.64 5.45
C ASN A 159 22.40 -8.33 4.97
N GLU A 160 23.28 -9.32 4.92
CA GLU A 160 24.65 -9.17 4.43
C GLU A 160 24.71 -8.95 2.91
N HIS A 161 23.95 -9.72 2.14
CA HIS A 161 24.09 -9.74 0.68
C HIS A 161 23.22 -8.69 -0.02
N ARG A 162 22.13 -8.25 0.61
CA ARG A 162 21.23 -7.24 0.01
C ARG A 162 21.96 -5.92 -0.33
N PRO A 163 22.74 -5.30 0.57
CA PRO A 163 23.50 -4.08 0.24
C PRO A 163 24.44 -4.27 -0.95
N ARG A 164 25.21 -5.37 -0.98
CA ARG A 164 26.14 -5.69 -2.08
C ARG A 164 25.43 -5.78 -3.43
N LEU A 165 24.28 -6.47 -3.50
CA LEU A 165 23.48 -6.53 -4.73
C LEU A 165 22.95 -5.15 -5.15
N ARG A 166 22.65 -4.27 -4.19
CA ARG A 166 22.18 -2.90 -4.48
C ARG A 166 23.31 -2.00 -4.98
N GLU A 167 24.54 -2.18 -4.48
CA GLU A 167 25.75 -1.50 -4.98
C GLU A 167 26.06 -1.89 -6.43
N MET A 168 25.80 -3.16 -6.80
CA MET A 168 25.86 -3.65 -8.18
C MET A 168 24.70 -3.16 -9.08
N LYS A 169 23.92 -2.17 -8.63
CA LYS A 169 22.80 -1.55 -9.36
C LYS A 169 21.61 -2.48 -9.64
N LEU A 170 21.50 -3.62 -8.96
CA LEU A 170 20.30 -4.45 -9.07
C LEU A 170 19.12 -3.75 -8.38
N CYS A 171 17.97 -3.72 -9.05
CA CYS A 171 16.74 -3.19 -8.46
C CYS A 171 16.27 -4.08 -7.31
N GLU A 172 15.51 -3.53 -6.37
CA GLU A 172 14.98 -4.27 -5.20
C GLU A 172 14.26 -5.57 -5.59
N ARG A 173 13.52 -5.57 -6.70
CA ARG A 173 12.83 -6.78 -7.19
C ARG A 173 13.80 -7.83 -7.74
N ALA A 174 14.90 -7.41 -8.35
CA ALA A 174 15.97 -8.30 -8.78
C ALA A 174 16.67 -8.92 -7.56
N THR A 175 17.02 -8.09 -6.57
CA THR A 175 17.59 -8.55 -5.30
C THR A 175 16.68 -9.57 -4.59
N GLN A 176 15.37 -9.31 -4.53
CA GLN A 176 14.38 -10.25 -3.97
C GLN A 176 14.33 -11.58 -4.71
N LYS A 177 14.50 -11.57 -6.04
CA LYS A 177 14.52 -12.81 -6.83
C LYS A 177 15.76 -13.65 -6.57
N VAL A 178 16.93 -13.01 -6.44
CA VAL A 178 18.21 -13.69 -6.15
C VAL A 178 18.21 -14.22 -4.70
N LEU A 179 17.87 -13.39 -3.72
CA LEU A 179 17.95 -13.75 -2.30
C LEU A 179 16.66 -14.37 -1.73
N LEU A 180 15.65 -14.60 -2.56
CA LEU A 180 14.39 -15.28 -2.22
C LEU A 180 13.60 -14.71 -1.04
N TYR A 181 13.79 -13.43 -0.69
CA TYR A 181 13.00 -12.77 0.35
C TYR A 181 11.82 -11.98 -0.22
N SER A 182 10.84 -11.71 0.63
CA SER A 182 9.66 -10.90 0.29
C SER A 182 9.74 -9.49 0.87
N ASN A 183 8.92 -8.55 0.36
CA ASN A 183 8.79 -7.23 1.01
C ASN A 183 8.40 -7.33 2.51
N ASN A 184 7.68 -8.39 2.89
CA ASN A 184 7.32 -8.60 4.28
C ASN A 184 8.55 -8.93 5.13
N PHE A 185 9.51 -9.69 4.60
CA PHE A 185 10.79 -9.98 5.28
C PHE A 185 11.49 -8.68 5.73
N LEU A 186 11.47 -7.61 4.93
CA LEU A 186 12.16 -6.36 5.24
C LEU A 186 11.48 -5.49 6.31
N HIS A 187 10.15 -5.59 6.46
CA HIS A 187 9.36 -4.57 7.16
C HIS A 187 8.54 -5.09 8.34
N ARG A 188 8.58 -6.39 8.59
CA ARG A 188 7.64 -7.05 9.49
C ARG A 188 8.13 -7.05 10.93
N ASN A 189 7.25 -6.62 11.82
CA ASN A 189 7.29 -7.01 13.24
C ASN A 189 6.50 -8.31 13.36
N LEU A 190 7.13 -9.37 13.87
CA LEU A 190 6.41 -10.59 14.22
C LEU A 190 5.71 -10.36 15.55
N LYS A 191 4.42 -10.73 15.65
CA LYS A 191 3.67 -10.66 16.92
C LYS A 191 4.33 -11.50 18.02
N THR A 192 4.99 -12.57 17.60
CA THR A 192 5.74 -13.51 18.45
C THR A 192 7.12 -13.00 18.87
N GLU A 193 7.62 -11.91 18.27
CA GLU A 193 8.94 -11.34 18.59
C GLU A 193 8.86 -9.81 18.65
N PRO A 194 8.16 -9.24 19.66
CA PRO A 194 7.95 -7.79 19.78
C PRO A 194 9.27 -7.01 19.92
N ASN A 195 10.32 -7.65 20.45
CA ASN A 195 11.62 -7.05 20.73
C ASN A 195 12.53 -6.95 19.49
N LYS A 196 12.29 -7.72 18.41
CA LYS A 196 13.19 -7.75 17.23
C LYS A 196 13.05 -6.57 16.26
N GLY A 197 12.15 -5.62 16.54
CA GLY A 197 11.98 -4.40 15.74
C GLY A 197 11.70 -4.66 14.25
N ARG A 198 11.77 -3.60 13.43
CA ARG A 198 11.71 -3.73 11.96
C ARG A 198 13.13 -3.83 11.41
N ARG A 199 13.40 -4.79 10.53
CA ARG A 199 14.69 -4.89 9.82
C ARG A 199 15.01 -3.66 8.98
N ILE A 200 13.98 -3.04 8.40
CA ILE A 200 14.06 -1.73 7.75
C ILE A 200 12.96 -0.83 8.31
N GLN A 201 13.34 0.37 8.76
CA GLN A 201 12.37 1.40 9.11
C GLN A 201 11.51 1.75 7.89
N ARG A 202 10.21 1.47 7.97
CA ARG A 202 9.27 1.96 6.95
C ARG A 202 9.21 3.48 7.05
N THR A 203 9.47 4.15 5.95
CA THR A 203 9.09 5.56 5.78
C THR A 203 7.57 5.64 5.75
N LYS A 204 6.94 5.81 6.92
CA LYS A 204 5.50 6.08 7.01
C LYS A 204 5.19 7.41 6.31
N GLY A 205 4.03 7.52 5.66
CA GLY A 205 3.58 8.79 5.07
C GLY A 205 3.36 9.87 6.12
N LYS A 206 3.35 11.15 5.72
CA LYS A 206 3.24 12.31 6.63
C LYS A 206 2.03 12.23 7.58
N ALA A 207 0.88 11.72 7.11
CA ALA A 207 -0.30 11.47 7.96
C ALA A 207 -0.04 10.44 9.07
N ALA A 208 0.54 9.29 8.72
CA ALA A 208 0.78 8.21 9.68
C ALA A 208 1.92 8.52 10.68
N LEU A 209 2.63 9.64 10.51
CA LEU A 209 3.63 10.18 11.42
C LEU A 209 3.10 11.35 12.26
N GLY A 210 1.82 11.73 12.11
CA GLY A 210 1.27 12.92 12.77
C GLY A 210 1.86 14.24 12.26
N LYS A 211 2.60 14.22 11.14
CA LYS A 211 3.31 15.38 10.58
C LYS A 211 2.46 16.19 9.61
N LEU A 212 1.13 16.14 9.73
CA LEU A 212 0.26 17.02 8.95
C LEU A 212 0.24 18.40 9.61
N ARG A 213 0.40 19.44 8.79
CA ARG A 213 0.24 20.83 9.23
C ARG A 213 -1.18 21.07 9.72
N SER A 214 -1.36 22.06 10.61
CA SER A 214 -2.70 22.53 10.99
C SER A 214 -3.46 23.04 9.75
N LEU A 215 -4.78 23.12 9.84
CA LEU A 215 -5.58 23.65 8.72
C LEU A 215 -5.29 25.13 8.49
N ASP A 216 -4.99 25.87 9.54
CA ASP A 216 -4.64 27.29 9.48
C ASP A 216 -3.35 27.51 8.68
N GLN A 217 -2.28 26.77 9.03
CA GLN A 217 -1.01 26.78 8.28
C GLN A 217 -1.18 26.33 6.83
N LEU A 218 -2.11 25.40 6.58
CA LEU A 218 -2.38 24.89 5.25
C LEU A 218 -3.06 25.95 4.37
N ALA A 219 -3.91 26.81 4.94
CA ALA A 219 -4.63 27.85 4.23
C ALA A 219 -3.72 28.96 3.68
N GLU A 220 -2.61 29.22 4.36
CA GLU A 220 -1.61 30.23 3.98
C GLU A 220 -0.77 29.81 2.76
N ASP A 221 -0.68 28.50 2.49
CA ASP A 221 0.19 27.95 1.46
C ASP A 221 -0.39 28.10 0.03
N LYS A 222 0.49 28.30 -0.95
CA LYS A 222 0.14 28.23 -2.38
C LYS A 222 0.31 26.79 -2.91
N CYS A 223 -0.80 26.14 -3.29
CA CYS A 223 -0.77 24.77 -3.78
C CYS A 223 -0.82 24.61 -5.30
N CYS A 224 -1.52 25.50 -6.01
CA CYS A 224 -1.67 25.55 -7.47
C CYS A 224 -2.25 26.91 -7.88
N GLN A 225 -2.45 27.12 -9.19
CA GLN A 225 -3.07 28.35 -9.73
C GLN A 225 -4.48 28.61 -9.16
N GLN A 226 -5.24 27.55 -8.89
CA GLN A 226 -6.60 27.61 -8.33
C GLN A 226 -6.61 27.81 -6.80
N ARG A 227 -5.44 27.92 -6.15
CA ARG A 227 -5.27 28.15 -4.71
C ARG A 227 -6.20 27.28 -3.84
N CYS A 228 -6.31 25.98 -4.14
CA CYS A 228 -7.19 25.06 -3.41
C CYS A 228 -6.95 25.04 -1.89
N ALA A 229 -5.75 25.40 -1.43
CA ALA A 229 -5.41 25.62 -0.02
C ALA A 229 -6.38 26.57 0.71
N GLY A 230 -6.88 27.60 0.02
CA GLY A 230 -7.87 28.52 0.58
C GLY A 230 -9.24 27.88 0.87
N LEU A 231 -9.47 26.63 0.49
CA LEU A 231 -10.63 25.86 0.97
C LEU A 231 -10.50 25.53 2.46
N ALA A 232 -9.28 25.41 3.00
CA ALA A 232 -9.08 25.14 4.42
C ALA A 232 -9.53 26.28 5.33
N GLN A 233 -9.52 27.53 4.82
CA GLN A 233 -10.06 28.69 5.52
C GLN A 233 -11.55 28.89 5.26
N ARG A 234 -12.00 28.73 4.00
CA ARG A 234 -13.41 28.97 3.62
C ARG A 234 -14.36 27.87 4.07
N TYR A 235 -13.88 26.64 4.11
CA TYR A 235 -14.66 25.44 4.42
C TYR A 235 -13.95 24.58 5.46
N THR A 236 -13.52 25.19 6.57
CA THR A 236 -12.76 24.54 7.64
C THR A 236 -13.42 23.25 8.14
N THR A 237 -14.74 23.27 8.34
CA THR A 237 -15.49 22.10 8.80
C THR A 237 -15.42 20.94 7.80
N LEU A 238 -15.61 21.21 6.51
CA LEU A 238 -15.55 20.20 5.45
C LEU A 238 -14.14 19.60 5.34
N VAL A 239 -13.11 20.45 5.33
CA VAL A 239 -11.72 19.99 5.23
C VAL A 239 -11.30 19.21 6.48
N SER A 240 -11.78 19.61 7.66
CA SER A 240 -11.59 18.86 8.91
C SER A 240 -12.26 17.49 8.85
N GLN A 241 -13.50 17.41 8.37
CA GLN A 241 -14.22 16.14 8.18
C GLN A 241 -13.52 15.23 7.18
N TRP A 242 -13.04 15.75 6.05
CA TRP A 242 -12.23 14.98 5.10
C TRP A 242 -10.97 14.43 5.76
N ARG A 243 -10.26 15.26 6.54
CA ARG A 243 -9.06 14.82 7.26
C ARG A 243 -9.40 13.73 8.27
N GLN A 244 -10.43 13.88 9.09
CA GLN A 244 -10.86 12.87 10.07
C GLN A 244 -11.29 11.57 9.41
N ARG A 245 -12.19 11.63 8.42
CA ARG A 245 -12.69 10.47 7.67
C ARG A 245 -11.56 9.73 6.95
N SER A 246 -10.58 10.45 6.40
CA SER A 246 -9.42 9.84 5.75
C SER A 246 -8.55 8.98 6.68
N GLN A 247 -8.66 9.20 8.00
CA GLN A 247 -7.91 8.46 9.01
C GLN A 247 -8.68 7.26 9.58
N MET A 248 -10.01 7.19 9.39
CA MET A 248 -10.85 6.12 9.95
C MET A 248 -10.57 4.74 9.34
N GLY A 249 -10.14 4.68 8.08
CA GLY A 249 -9.83 3.41 7.44
C GLY A 249 -9.56 3.53 5.95
N GLN A 250 -9.09 2.44 5.32
CA GLN A 250 -8.71 2.47 3.89
C GLN A 250 -9.89 2.72 2.95
N ILE A 251 -11.07 2.18 3.26
CA ILE A 251 -12.30 2.36 2.48
C ILE A 251 -12.72 3.82 2.54
N GLU A 252 -12.82 4.36 3.76
CA GLU A 252 -13.25 5.74 3.95
C GLU A 252 -12.25 6.76 3.39
N ASN A 253 -10.95 6.49 3.54
CA ASN A 253 -9.92 7.29 2.87
C ASN A 253 -10.09 7.32 1.35
N ARG A 254 -10.41 6.19 0.72
CA ARG A 254 -10.69 6.18 -0.73
C ARG A 254 -11.94 6.97 -1.09
N ARG A 255 -13.00 6.91 -0.29
CA ARG A 255 -14.21 7.73 -0.48
C ARG A 255 -13.90 9.22 -0.38
N VAL A 256 -13.16 9.64 0.66
CA VAL A 256 -12.72 11.03 0.81
C VAL A 256 -11.87 11.47 -0.39
N LEU A 257 -10.93 10.64 -0.84
CA LEU A 257 -10.15 10.96 -2.04
C LEU A 257 -11.05 11.14 -3.27
N ALA A 258 -12.05 10.28 -3.45
CA ALA A 258 -12.98 10.38 -4.57
C ALA A 258 -13.88 11.63 -4.48
N GLU A 259 -14.33 11.97 -3.28
CA GLU A 259 -15.08 13.19 -2.99
C GLU A 259 -14.25 14.44 -3.31
N MET A 260 -13.01 14.51 -2.83
CA MET A 260 -12.09 15.62 -3.12
C MET A 260 -11.71 15.72 -4.61
N LEU A 261 -11.71 14.59 -5.33
CA LEU A 261 -11.46 14.53 -6.78
C LEU A 261 -12.70 14.80 -7.62
N THR A 262 -13.89 14.88 -7.01
CA THR A 262 -15.10 15.27 -7.72
C THR A 262 -15.01 16.76 -8.08
N PRO A 263 -15.23 17.14 -9.35
CA PRO A 263 -15.27 18.55 -9.75
C PRO A 263 -16.36 19.29 -8.98
N SER A 264 -16.02 20.42 -8.36
CA SER A 264 -17.01 21.33 -7.73
C SER A 264 -17.46 22.45 -8.66
N GLY A 265 -17.04 22.41 -9.94
CA GLY A 265 -17.34 23.40 -10.97
C GLY A 265 -16.86 22.94 -12.36
N PRO A 266 -17.05 23.75 -13.41
CA PRO A 266 -16.90 23.32 -14.81
C PRO A 266 -15.53 22.74 -15.17
N ASN A 267 -14.46 23.07 -14.42
CA ASN A 267 -13.10 22.59 -14.70
C ASN A 267 -12.17 22.51 -13.47
N SER A 268 -12.70 22.55 -12.24
CA SER A 268 -11.86 22.59 -11.03
C SER A 268 -12.10 21.39 -10.12
N THR A 269 -11.16 20.45 -10.16
CA THR A 269 -10.95 19.46 -9.09
C THR A 269 -9.85 19.97 -8.17
N ASN A 270 -9.87 19.53 -6.91
CA ASN A 270 -8.77 19.81 -6.00
C ASN A 270 -7.43 19.29 -6.56
N CYS A 271 -6.37 20.09 -6.44
CA CYS A 271 -5.05 19.66 -6.88
C CYS A 271 -4.49 18.55 -5.97
N TYR A 272 -3.67 17.65 -6.52
CA TYR A 272 -3.12 16.51 -5.76
C TYR A 272 -2.26 16.97 -4.57
N LYS A 273 -1.64 18.14 -4.67
CA LYS A 273 -0.85 18.74 -3.58
C LYS A 273 -1.73 19.07 -2.37
N PHE A 274 -2.87 19.72 -2.61
CA PHE A 274 -3.85 20.01 -1.56
C PHE A 274 -4.44 18.73 -0.97
N ILE A 275 -4.88 17.78 -1.82
CA ILE A 275 -5.40 16.48 -1.37
C ILE A 275 -4.37 15.75 -0.49
N SER A 276 -3.10 15.76 -0.87
CA SER A 276 -2.00 15.17 -0.09
C SER A 276 -1.77 15.88 1.25
N TRP A 277 -1.95 17.21 1.33
CA TRP A 277 -1.83 17.94 2.59
C TRP A 277 -3.00 17.69 3.55
N VAL A 278 -4.20 17.51 3.03
CA VAL A 278 -5.39 17.22 3.85
C VAL A 278 -5.38 15.78 4.36
N THR A 279 -5.13 14.81 3.47
CA THR A 279 -5.27 13.37 3.75
C THR A 279 -3.94 12.67 4.09
N GLY A 280 -2.79 13.29 3.78
CA GLY A 280 -1.47 12.68 3.86
C GLY A 280 -1.23 11.52 2.88
N CYS A 281 -2.11 11.31 1.92
CA CYS A 281 -1.95 10.30 0.88
C CYS A 281 -0.83 10.68 -0.09
N SER A 282 -0.14 9.67 -0.61
CA SER A 282 0.84 9.85 -1.68
C SER A 282 0.14 10.18 -3.01
N PHE A 283 0.84 10.89 -3.89
CA PHE A 283 0.39 11.16 -5.26
C PHE A 283 0.00 9.88 -6.02
N THR A 284 0.70 8.76 -5.76
CA THR A 284 0.40 7.47 -6.36
C THR A 284 -0.95 6.90 -5.92
N THR A 285 -1.34 7.08 -4.66
CA THR A 285 -2.65 6.66 -4.16
C THR A 285 -3.75 7.55 -4.74
N ILE A 286 -3.56 8.87 -4.75
CA ILE A 286 -4.50 9.82 -5.33
C ILE A 286 -4.72 9.52 -6.82
N ALA A 287 -3.63 9.28 -7.57
CA ALA A 287 -3.70 8.94 -8.99
C ALA A 287 -4.46 7.63 -9.26
N LYS A 288 -4.36 6.64 -8.37
CA LYS A 288 -5.11 5.38 -8.50
C LYS A 288 -6.62 5.61 -8.36
N VAL A 289 -7.04 6.40 -7.37
CA VAL A 289 -8.46 6.74 -7.17
C VAL A 289 -8.99 7.56 -8.34
N SER A 290 -8.24 8.57 -8.80
CA SER A 290 -8.63 9.34 -10.00
C SER A 290 -8.81 8.45 -11.24
N LYS A 291 -7.88 7.52 -11.49
CA LYS A 291 -8.01 6.55 -12.59
C LYS A 291 -9.25 5.66 -12.44
N GLN A 292 -9.56 5.22 -11.23
CA GLN A 292 -10.75 4.42 -10.94
C GLN A 292 -12.03 5.22 -11.25
N MET A 293 -12.14 6.45 -10.75
CA MET A 293 -13.30 7.31 -11.01
C MET A 293 -13.49 7.55 -12.51
N LEU A 294 -12.41 7.81 -13.25
CA LEU A 294 -12.47 7.96 -14.70
C LEU A 294 -12.95 6.68 -15.41
N ALA A 295 -12.55 5.50 -14.92
CA ALA A 295 -12.94 4.23 -15.52
C ALA A 295 -14.40 3.84 -15.22
N THR A 296 -14.95 4.33 -14.11
CA THR A 296 -16.29 3.99 -13.60
C THR A 296 -17.32 5.10 -13.86
N GLY A 297 -16.97 6.12 -14.64
CA GLY A 297 -17.86 7.24 -14.94
C GLY A 297 -18.14 8.17 -13.75
N GLY A 298 -17.30 8.14 -12.72
CA GLY A 298 -17.42 8.98 -11.52
C GLY A 298 -17.86 8.25 -10.26
N ASP A 299 -17.96 6.92 -10.28
CA ASP A 299 -18.28 6.14 -9.08
C ASP A 299 -17.25 6.41 -7.97
N ARG A 300 -17.78 6.73 -6.80
CA ARG A 300 -17.02 7.09 -5.60
C ARG A 300 -16.77 5.88 -4.70
N GLU A 301 -17.51 4.79 -4.90
CA GLU A 301 -17.34 3.60 -4.08
C GLU A 301 -16.03 2.88 -4.44
N PRO A 302 -15.18 2.56 -3.45
CA PRO A 302 -13.97 1.80 -3.72
C PRO A 302 -14.34 0.38 -4.17
N PRO A 303 -13.61 -0.20 -5.14
CA PRO A 303 -13.90 -1.55 -5.61
C PRO A 303 -13.75 -2.54 -4.45
N PRO A 304 -14.57 -3.60 -4.42
CA PRO A 304 -14.49 -4.59 -3.37
C PRO A 304 -13.10 -5.20 -3.33
N HIS A 305 -12.61 -5.45 -2.12
CA HIS A 305 -11.27 -5.96 -1.89
C HIS A 305 -11.10 -7.30 -2.62
N LYS A 306 -9.95 -7.50 -3.29
CA LYS A 306 -9.71 -8.71 -4.12
C LYS A 306 -9.85 -10.02 -3.34
N LEU A 307 -9.56 -10.02 -2.03
CA LEU A 307 -9.80 -11.18 -1.16
C LEU A 307 -11.29 -11.51 -1.05
N LYS A 308 -12.17 -10.50 -0.95
CA LYS A 308 -13.60 -10.73 -0.85
C LYS A 308 -14.13 -11.38 -2.14
N LYS A 309 -13.75 -10.84 -3.30
CA LYS A 309 -14.04 -11.49 -4.61
C LYS A 309 -13.55 -12.93 -4.72
N PHE A 310 -12.40 -13.25 -4.15
CA PHE A 310 -11.86 -14.61 -4.16
C PHE A 310 -12.69 -15.56 -3.30
N TRP A 311 -13.11 -15.13 -2.10
CA TRP A 311 -13.98 -15.93 -1.23
C TRP A 311 -15.40 -16.03 -1.76
N ASP A 312 -15.95 -14.94 -2.31
CA ASP A 312 -17.26 -14.93 -2.96
C ASP A 312 -17.26 -15.91 -4.15
N ALA A 313 -16.26 -15.85 -5.03
CA ALA A 313 -16.14 -16.78 -6.14
C ALA A 313 -15.97 -18.25 -5.70
N LYS A 314 -15.19 -18.49 -4.64
CA LYS A 314 -14.99 -19.84 -4.10
C LYS A 314 -16.26 -20.42 -3.49
N ASN A 315 -17.05 -19.59 -2.81
CA ASN A 315 -18.32 -20.01 -2.22
C ASN A 315 -19.36 -20.29 -3.31
N THR A 316 -19.42 -19.46 -4.37
CA THR A 316 -20.29 -19.71 -5.54
C THR A 316 -19.92 -21.02 -6.24
N SER A 317 -18.64 -21.34 -6.39
CA SER A 317 -18.21 -22.62 -6.97
C SER A 317 -18.55 -23.84 -6.09
N GLN A 318 -18.66 -23.67 -4.77
CA GLN A 318 -19.08 -24.74 -3.87
C GLN A 318 -20.61 -24.95 -3.90
N GLU A 319 -21.39 -23.88 -4.02
CA GLU A 319 -22.85 -23.96 -4.16
C GLU A 319 -23.25 -24.63 -5.48
N GLU A 320 -22.55 -24.33 -6.58
CA GLU A 320 -22.77 -25.00 -7.88
C GLU A 320 -22.37 -26.49 -7.86
N SER A 321 -21.35 -26.88 -7.09
CA SER A 321 -20.99 -28.30 -6.92
C SER A 321 -21.99 -29.09 -6.09
N VAL A 322 -22.60 -28.45 -5.08
CA VAL A 322 -23.60 -29.11 -4.22
C VAL A 322 -24.93 -29.27 -4.96
N GLN A 323 -25.31 -28.31 -5.82
CA GLN A 323 -26.52 -28.41 -6.64
C GLN A 323 -26.41 -29.45 -7.77
N ASN A 324 -25.20 -29.70 -8.30
CA ASN A 324 -24.99 -30.74 -9.32
C ASN A 324 -24.85 -32.16 -8.75
N GLU A 325 -24.72 -32.32 -7.43
CA GLU A 325 -24.74 -33.63 -6.75
C GLU A 325 -26.14 -34.01 -6.22
N THR A 326 -27.13 -33.12 -6.36
CA THR A 326 -28.53 -33.37 -5.92
C THR A 326 -29.52 -33.57 -7.08
N LEU A 327 -29.04 -33.73 -8.31
CA LEU A 327 -29.85 -34.07 -9.49
C LEU A 327 -29.59 -35.48 -9.98
#